data_AF-A0A0V0Q952-F1
#
_entry.id   AF-A0A0V0Q952-F1
#
_cell.length_a   1.000
_cell.length_b   1.000
_cell.length_c   1.000
_cell.angle_alpha   90.00
_cell.angle_beta   90.00
_cell.angle_gamma   90.00
#
_symmetry.space_group_name_H-M   'P 1'
#
loop_
_entity.id
_entity.type
_entity.pdbx_description
1 polymer ?
#
loop_
_entity_poly.entity_id
_entity_poly.type
_entity_poly.pdbx_seq_one_letter_code
_entity_poly.pdbx_strand_id
1 'polypeptide(L)'
;MFNSLNTITKSFLQQANKNLIFSQKFNFARMPTTQKTILTGKPAEQPTFSREYYQLISENPNYIQEAKQRERSLQKQLIEKELYQLKQNDQNPQNFIPVQLNNQFVSNSAKIRSKRSFNLQNSELAENKNDLSAHPFVIIHKPKEPKVTVTGLRKNIPSTLKKLRYPMKNILKRQVFDALTILDNMPTKAAKYMAQVLKQVIRHAKQKDMDINRLYVNGVVIGKQRRFKLLYYKAKMQMGVVNKDICQVKLTLEERPYKDMYKEIIQGKTPPTLAYILREQLKNQQADYQTLRKWSHVLTAKGRQQKRLMFKRKIIQKQQQYQRLGVTIEKKVIAQKLLEVEAEEWAQQYEQKRLELDQQSINKRTAIYKKNEEITGFN
;
A
#
# COMPACT_ATOMS: atom_id res chain seq x y z
N MET A 1 39.30 -20.63 17.68
CA MET A 1 38.30 -19.55 17.76
C MET A 1 36.92 -20.19 17.86
N PHE A 2 36.24 -19.89 18.97
CA PHE A 2 34.79 -19.98 19.28
C PHE A 2 33.99 -21.19 18.76
N ASN A 3 33.59 -22.15 19.60
CA ASN A 3 32.47 -22.11 20.57
C ASN A 3 31.19 -21.46 20.04
N SER A 4 30.12 -22.26 19.88
CA SER A 4 28.80 -21.93 20.46
C SER A 4 27.74 -23.02 20.19
N LEU A 5 27.04 -23.39 21.27
CA LEU A 5 25.62 -23.77 21.34
C LEU A 5 25.23 -25.23 21.02
N ASN A 6 25.11 -26.03 22.09
CA ASN A 6 23.82 -26.60 22.49
C ASN A 6 23.90 -27.11 23.94
N THR A 7 23.44 -26.26 24.85
CA THR A 7 23.03 -26.57 26.22
C THR A 7 21.51 -26.62 26.24
N ILE A 8 20.92 -27.62 26.92
CA ILE A 8 19.70 -27.53 27.77
C ILE A 8 19.25 -28.95 28.16
N THR A 9 18.89 -29.08 29.45
CA THR A 9 18.28 -30.20 30.20
C THR A 9 19.15 -31.42 30.56
N LYS A 10 19.97 -31.25 31.60
CA LYS A 10 20.25 -32.28 32.62
C LYS A 10 20.33 -31.62 34.00
N SER A 11 19.23 -31.66 34.76
CA SER A 11 19.23 -31.49 36.23
C SER A 11 17.81 -31.65 36.74
N PHE A 12 17.48 -32.78 37.36
CA PHE A 12 16.49 -32.95 38.43
C PHE A 12 16.37 -34.47 38.67
N LEU A 13 16.43 -34.91 39.93
CA LEU A 13 16.38 -36.29 40.44
C LEU A 13 17.73 -36.95 40.81
N GLN A 14 18.51 -36.28 41.64
CA GLN A 14 19.38 -36.95 42.63
C GLN A 14 19.31 -36.20 43.95
N GLN A 15 18.36 -36.56 44.80
CA GLN A 15 18.33 -36.26 46.23
C GLN A 15 17.19 -37.08 46.88
N ALA A 16 17.41 -37.55 48.11
CA ALA A 16 16.62 -38.52 48.90
C ALA A 16 17.06 -39.99 48.63
N ASN A 17 17.54 -40.80 49.57
CA ASN A 17 17.57 -40.72 51.02
C ASN A 17 18.81 -41.48 51.54
N LYS A 18 19.63 -40.79 52.35
CA LYS A 18 20.43 -41.41 53.41
C LYS A 18 19.54 -41.36 54.65
N ASN A 19 19.30 -42.50 55.30
CA ASN A 19 19.11 -42.61 56.74
C ASN A 19 18.81 -44.06 57.10
N LEU A 20 19.78 -44.70 57.74
CA LEU A 20 19.57 -45.78 58.70
C LEU A 20 20.88 -45.97 59.45
N ILE A 21 20.83 -45.81 60.77
CA ILE A 21 21.29 -46.76 61.79
C ILE A 21 21.00 -46.08 63.14
N PHE A 22 19.91 -46.49 63.76
CA PHE A 22 19.68 -46.32 65.19
C PHE A 22 19.87 -47.69 65.82
N SER A 23 20.75 -47.77 66.81
CA SER A 23 21.03 -48.94 67.62
C SER A 23 19.84 -49.28 68.51
N GLN A 24 19.43 -50.54 68.58
CA GLN A 24 18.78 -51.10 69.76
C GLN A 24 18.98 -52.61 69.79
N LYS A 25 19.66 -53.08 70.84
CA LYS A 25 19.73 -54.49 71.23
C LYS A 25 18.35 -54.91 71.75
N PHE A 26 17.79 -56.03 71.29
CA PHE A 26 16.79 -56.78 72.07
C PHE A 26 16.81 -58.28 71.71
N ASN A 27 16.47 -59.05 72.73
CA ASN A 27 16.76 -60.46 72.95
C ASN A 27 15.91 -61.45 72.13
N PHE A 28 16.45 -62.66 72.03
CA PHE A 28 15.88 -63.87 71.45
C PHE A 28 14.44 -64.19 71.92
N ALA A 29 13.56 -64.47 70.96
CA ALA A 29 12.45 -65.41 71.09
C ALA A 29 12.15 -66.07 69.73
N ARG A 30 12.07 -67.41 69.71
CA ARG A 30 11.83 -68.23 68.50
C ARG A 30 10.43 -67.94 67.93
N MET A 31 10.35 -67.56 66.65
CA MET A 31 9.10 -67.45 65.87
C MET A 31 9.10 -68.52 64.75
N PRO A 32 7.96 -69.19 64.46
CA PRO A 32 7.89 -70.20 63.41
C PRO A 32 7.99 -69.56 61.99
N THR A 33 8.89 -70.10 61.16
CA THR A 33 9.12 -69.69 59.76
C THR A 33 8.18 -70.41 58.79
N THR A 34 6.87 -70.27 58.98
CA THR A 34 5.88 -70.74 58.00
C THR A 34 5.18 -69.54 57.37
N GLN A 35 5.78 -69.02 56.29
CA GLN A 35 5.13 -68.00 55.47
C GLN A 35 4.19 -68.69 54.47
N LYS A 36 2.88 -68.49 54.62
CA LYS A 36 1.90 -68.85 53.59
C LYS A 36 2.09 -67.92 52.40
N THR A 37 2.64 -68.46 51.31
CA THR A 37 2.80 -67.73 50.05
C THR A 37 1.49 -67.84 49.28
N ILE A 38 0.66 -66.79 49.30
CA ILE A 38 -0.57 -66.74 48.51
C ILE A 38 -0.15 -66.29 47.10
N LEU A 39 0.05 -67.25 46.19
CA LEU A 39 0.33 -66.97 44.79
C LEU A 39 -0.98 -66.67 44.05
N THR A 40 -1.30 -65.39 43.89
CA THR A 40 -2.38 -64.93 43.01
C THR A 40 -1.87 -64.76 41.59
N GLY A 41 -1.66 -65.89 40.90
CA GLY A 41 -1.23 -65.90 39.50
C GLY A 41 -1.59 -67.22 38.83
N LYS A 42 -1.81 -67.20 37.49
CA LYS A 42 -1.96 -68.42 36.70
C LYS A 42 -0.76 -69.35 36.97
N PRO A 43 -0.98 -70.66 37.13
CA PRO A 43 0.12 -71.60 37.36
C PRO A 43 1.13 -71.48 36.22
N ALA A 44 2.42 -71.34 36.57
CA ALA A 44 3.47 -71.23 35.59
C ALA A 44 3.49 -72.51 34.74
N GLU A 45 3.25 -72.37 33.43
CA GLU A 45 3.52 -73.44 32.48
C GLU A 45 5.01 -73.79 32.61
N GLN A 46 5.31 -75.04 32.98
CA GLN A 46 6.68 -75.51 33.04
C GLN A 46 7.09 -75.93 31.63
N PRO A 47 7.94 -75.15 30.92
CA PRO A 47 8.47 -75.61 29.65
C PRO A 47 9.29 -76.89 29.87
N THR A 48 9.01 -77.92 29.08
CA THR A 48 9.85 -79.12 29.03
C THR A 48 11.11 -78.78 28.24
N PHE A 49 12.21 -78.52 28.94
CA PHE A 49 13.49 -78.29 28.30
C PHE A 49 14.15 -79.62 27.91
N SER A 50 14.65 -79.71 26.67
CA SER A 50 15.37 -80.90 26.19
C SER A 50 16.75 -81.02 26.85
N ARG A 51 17.31 -82.24 26.87
CA ARG A 51 18.67 -82.49 27.38
C ARG A 51 19.72 -81.62 26.68
N GLU A 52 19.57 -81.40 25.38
CA GLU A 52 20.44 -80.55 24.56
C GLU A 52 20.45 -79.09 25.05
N TYR A 53 19.31 -78.55 25.45
CA TYR A 53 19.21 -77.19 25.98
C TYR A 53 20.03 -77.01 27.26
N TYR A 54 19.98 -77.98 28.18
CA TYR A 54 20.79 -77.94 29.40
C TYR A 54 22.28 -78.12 29.12
N GLN A 55 22.63 -78.96 28.14
CA GLN A 55 24.02 -79.12 27.70
C GLN A 55 24.57 -77.79 27.15
N LEU A 56 23.81 -77.11 26.28
CA LEU A 56 24.18 -75.81 25.71
C LEU A 56 24.31 -74.71 26.76
N ILE A 57 23.45 -74.69 27.79
CA ILE A 57 23.57 -73.75 28.92
C ILE A 57 24.76 -74.09 29.82
N SER A 58 25.09 -75.37 29.98
CA SER A 58 26.25 -75.78 30.78
C SER A 58 27.58 -75.43 30.12
N GLU A 59 27.65 -75.54 28.79
CA GLU A 59 28.82 -75.17 28.00
C GLU A 59 28.95 -73.65 27.90
N ASN A 60 27.84 -72.94 27.65
CA ASN A 60 27.78 -71.48 27.63
C ASN A 60 26.58 -70.97 28.46
N PRO A 61 26.80 -70.39 29.66
CA PRO A 61 25.70 -69.92 30.52
C PRO A 61 24.88 -68.79 29.87
N ASN A 62 25.44 -68.12 28.84
CA ASN A 62 24.79 -67.07 28.07
C ASN A 62 24.32 -67.51 26.67
N TYR A 63 24.18 -68.82 26.41
CA TYR A 63 23.85 -69.37 25.08
C TYR A 63 22.66 -68.67 24.38
N ILE A 64 21.58 -68.40 25.11
CA ILE A 64 20.39 -67.71 24.54
C ILE A 64 20.72 -66.28 24.11
N GLN A 65 21.56 -65.59 24.89
CA GLN A 65 21.99 -64.24 24.56
C GLN A 65 22.91 -64.24 23.34
N GLU A 66 23.83 -65.22 23.25
CA GLU A 66 24.71 -65.40 22.09
C GLU A 66 23.94 -65.78 20.82
N ALA A 67 22.96 -66.69 20.90
CA ALA A 67 22.13 -67.08 19.76
C ALA A 67 21.37 -65.87 19.19
N LYS A 68 20.77 -65.04 20.06
CA LYS A 68 20.13 -63.79 19.66
C LYS A 68 21.11 -62.77 19.07
N GLN A 69 22.33 -62.71 19.58
CA GLN A 69 23.39 -61.85 19.01
C GLN A 69 23.82 -62.33 17.62
N ARG A 70 23.95 -63.66 17.42
CA ARG A 70 24.25 -64.25 16.11
C ARG A 70 23.15 -63.95 15.10
N GLU A 71 21.89 -64.12 15.45
CA GLU A 71 20.75 -63.76 14.58
C GLU A 71 20.77 -62.28 14.19
N ARG A 72 20.99 -61.38 15.16
CA ARG A 72 21.13 -59.93 14.89
C ARG A 72 22.31 -59.62 13.98
N SER A 73 23.44 -60.31 14.16
CA SER A 73 24.62 -60.12 13.30
C SER A 73 24.36 -60.55 11.86
N LEU A 74 23.63 -61.66 11.66
CA LEU A 74 23.23 -62.13 10.34
C LEU A 74 22.26 -61.15 9.66
N GLN A 75 21.26 -60.66 10.39
CA GLN A 75 20.34 -59.64 9.87
C GLN A 75 21.07 -58.35 9.48
N LYS A 76 22.03 -57.91 10.30
CA LYS A 76 22.85 -56.73 10.00
C LYS A 76 23.65 -56.93 8.72
N GLN A 77 24.29 -58.09 8.53
CA GLN A 77 25.03 -58.41 7.32
C GLN A 77 24.13 -58.45 6.07
N LEU A 78 22.90 -58.94 6.18
CA LEU A 78 21.95 -58.94 5.06
C LEU A 78 21.56 -57.51 4.65
N ILE A 79 21.24 -56.66 5.62
CA ILE A 79 20.91 -55.25 5.38
C ILE A 79 22.10 -54.51 4.75
N GLU A 80 23.31 -54.74 5.25
CA GLU A 80 24.53 -54.14 4.68
C GLU A 80 24.73 -54.57 3.23
N LYS A 81 24.47 -55.84 2.89
CA LYS A 81 24.51 -56.34 1.51
C LYS A 81 23.44 -55.70 0.62
N GLU A 82 22.22 -55.56 1.12
CA GLU A 82 21.12 -54.90 0.38
C GLU A 82 21.43 -53.43 0.11
N LEU A 83 21.89 -52.69 1.12
CA LEU A 83 22.34 -51.31 0.98
C LEU A 83 23.50 -51.19 -0.01
N TYR A 84 24.42 -52.15 0.01
CA TYR A 84 25.55 -52.16 -0.91
C TYR A 84 25.12 -52.31 -2.38
N GLN A 85 24.04 -53.08 -2.63
CA GLN A 85 23.52 -53.36 -3.96
C GLN A 85 22.61 -52.25 -4.55
N LEU A 86 22.21 -51.25 -3.76
CA LEU A 86 21.38 -50.14 -4.26
C LEU A 86 22.12 -49.32 -5.33
N LYS A 87 21.43 -48.94 -6.41
CA LYS A 87 21.99 -48.09 -7.50
C LYS A 87 22.52 -46.73 -7.04
N GLN A 88 22.05 -46.26 -5.88
CA GLN A 88 22.45 -44.99 -5.27
C GLN A 88 23.71 -45.13 -4.42
N ASN A 89 24.22 -46.35 -4.21
CA ASN A 89 25.40 -46.58 -3.40
C ASN A 89 26.67 -46.42 -4.25
N ASP A 90 27.42 -45.37 -3.92
CA ASP A 90 28.70 -45.05 -4.55
C ASP A 90 29.84 -46.00 -4.12
N GLN A 91 29.65 -46.84 -3.10
CA GLN A 91 30.66 -47.81 -2.66
C GLN A 91 30.73 -49.06 -3.55
N ASN A 92 29.70 -49.32 -4.37
CA ASN A 92 29.66 -50.47 -5.26
C ASN A 92 30.19 -50.08 -6.65
N PRO A 93 31.34 -50.64 -7.10
CA PRO A 93 31.94 -50.28 -8.37
C PRO A 93 31.06 -50.63 -9.59
N GLN A 94 30.12 -51.57 -9.43
CA GLN A 94 29.17 -51.95 -10.49
C GLN A 94 28.11 -50.86 -10.77
N ASN A 95 27.89 -49.92 -9.85
CA ASN A 95 26.92 -48.84 -10.02
C ASN A 95 27.44 -47.65 -10.84
N PHE A 96 28.75 -47.56 -11.07
CA PHE A 96 29.31 -46.47 -11.85
C PHE A 96 28.98 -46.62 -13.33
N ILE A 97 28.15 -45.69 -13.83
CA ILE A 97 27.84 -45.56 -15.26
C ILE A 97 28.73 -44.45 -15.83
N PRO A 98 29.38 -44.66 -16.99
CA PRO A 98 30.16 -43.61 -17.63
C PRO A 98 29.23 -42.45 -18.07
N VAL A 99 29.32 -41.32 -17.36
CA VAL A 99 28.55 -40.12 -17.68
C VAL A 99 29.15 -39.44 -18.90
N GLN A 100 28.39 -39.37 -20.00
CA GLN A 100 28.80 -38.63 -21.18
C GLN A 100 28.55 -37.13 -20.99
N LEU A 101 29.61 -36.37 -20.76
CA LEU A 101 29.55 -34.92 -20.71
C LEU A 101 29.47 -34.35 -22.15
N ASN A 102 28.43 -33.55 -22.44
CA ASN A 102 28.27 -32.73 -23.66
C ASN A 102 28.01 -33.42 -25.02
N ASN A 103 27.75 -34.73 -25.06
CA ASN A 103 27.47 -35.44 -26.33
C ASN A 103 26.06 -35.18 -26.87
N GLN A 104 25.08 -34.91 -26.00
CA GLN A 104 23.70 -34.71 -26.41
C GLN A 104 23.44 -33.24 -26.77
N PHE A 105 22.59 -33.03 -27.77
CA PHE A 105 22.18 -31.69 -28.21
C PHE A 105 21.56 -30.85 -27.08
N VAL A 106 20.95 -31.52 -26.09
CA VAL A 106 20.31 -30.90 -24.93
C VAL A 106 21.32 -30.40 -23.88
N SER A 107 22.51 -31.01 -23.78
CA SER A 107 23.52 -30.63 -22.79
C SER A 107 24.56 -29.64 -23.33
N ASN A 108 24.72 -29.56 -24.65
CA ASN A 108 25.73 -28.69 -25.26
C ASN A 108 25.19 -27.27 -25.51
N SER A 109 25.50 -26.35 -24.59
CA SER A 109 25.06 -24.95 -24.63
C SER A 109 25.47 -24.20 -25.92
N ALA A 110 26.60 -24.55 -26.53
CA ALA A 110 27.07 -23.96 -27.79
C ALA A 110 26.23 -24.42 -28.99
N LYS A 111 25.82 -25.69 -29.04
CA LYS A 111 24.91 -26.23 -30.07
C LYS A 111 23.50 -25.64 -29.96
N ILE A 112 23.03 -25.39 -28.73
CA ILE A 112 21.74 -24.72 -28.48
C ILE A 112 21.78 -23.25 -28.96
N ARG A 113 22.86 -22.51 -28.67
CA ARG A 113 23.01 -21.11 -29.09
C ARG A 113 23.15 -20.96 -30.61
N SER A 114 23.95 -21.82 -31.25
CA SER A 114 24.12 -21.83 -32.72
C SER A 114 22.82 -22.18 -33.45
N LYS A 115 22.06 -23.18 -33.02
CA LYS A 115 20.75 -23.49 -33.64
C LYS A 115 19.71 -22.40 -33.39
N ARG A 116 19.69 -21.77 -32.20
CA ARG A 116 18.80 -20.62 -31.93
C ARG A 116 19.13 -19.43 -32.81
N SER A 117 20.41 -19.11 -33.00
CA SER A 117 20.84 -18.01 -33.88
C SER A 117 20.58 -18.32 -35.36
N PHE A 118 20.82 -19.56 -35.80
CA PHE A 118 20.52 -20.02 -37.16
C PHE A 118 19.00 -19.99 -37.47
N ASN A 119 18.15 -20.43 -36.53
CA ASN A 119 16.70 -20.34 -36.68
C ASN A 119 16.19 -18.89 -36.60
N LEU A 120 16.89 -17.99 -35.89
CA LEU A 120 16.57 -16.55 -35.92
C LEU A 120 16.89 -15.91 -37.28
N GLN A 121 17.94 -16.37 -37.96
CA GLN A 121 18.33 -15.89 -39.29
C GLN A 121 17.43 -16.44 -40.39
N ASN A 122 17.04 -17.71 -40.31
CA ASN A 122 16.10 -18.36 -41.24
C ASN A 122 14.65 -18.09 -40.84
N SER A 123 14.34 -16.81 -40.77
CA SER A 123 13.18 -16.24 -40.11
C SER A 123 11.83 -16.52 -40.80
N GLU A 124 11.73 -17.49 -41.71
CA GLU A 124 10.45 -17.83 -42.38
C GLU A 124 9.66 -18.92 -41.66
N LEU A 125 10.25 -19.65 -40.69
CA LEU A 125 9.65 -20.85 -40.10
C LEU A 125 8.97 -20.65 -38.73
N ALA A 126 9.07 -19.47 -38.12
CA ALA A 126 8.33 -19.17 -36.88
C ALA A 126 7.13 -18.28 -37.24
N GLU A 127 5.96 -18.89 -37.42
CA GLU A 127 4.71 -18.24 -37.85
C GLU A 127 4.25 -17.07 -36.95
N ASN A 128 4.86 -16.88 -35.77
CA ASN A 128 4.66 -15.72 -34.90
C ASN A 128 6.01 -15.17 -34.43
N LYS A 129 6.65 -14.31 -35.24
CA LYS A 129 7.76 -13.45 -34.79
C LYS A 129 7.27 -12.35 -33.86
N ASN A 130 6.74 -12.73 -32.70
CA ASN A 130 6.66 -11.79 -31.60
C ASN A 130 8.07 -11.71 -31.03
N ASP A 131 8.84 -10.71 -31.46
CA ASP A 131 10.18 -10.45 -30.99
C ASP A 131 10.20 -10.39 -29.46
N LEU A 132 10.69 -11.45 -28.80
CA LEU A 132 10.87 -11.50 -27.34
C LEU A 132 11.82 -10.39 -26.83
N SER A 133 12.52 -9.69 -27.73
CA SER A 133 13.36 -8.53 -27.43
C SER A 133 12.58 -7.25 -27.16
N ALA A 134 11.26 -7.21 -27.44
CA ALA A 134 10.44 -6.06 -27.07
C ALA A 134 10.27 -6.02 -25.55
N HIS A 135 11.06 -5.18 -24.88
CA HIS A 135 10.88 -4.93 -23.45
C HIS A 135 9.44 -4.44 -23.18
N PRO A 136 8.83 -4.89 -22.07
CA PRO A 136 7.49 -4.42 -21.72
C PRO A 136 7.50 -2.90 -21.56
N PHE A 137 6.40 -2.25 -21.95
CA PHE A 137 6.21 -0.83 -21.69
C PHE A 137 6.11 -0.60 -20.17
N VAL A 138 7.09 0.11 -19.61
CA VAL A 138 7.11 0.48 -18.19
C VAL A 138 6.79 1.95 -18.04
N ILE A 139 5.84 2.27 -17.16
CA ILE A 139 5.53 3.66 -16.81
C ILE A 139 6.54 4.12 -15.77
N ILE A 140 7.40 5.04 -16.18
CA ILE A 140 8.33 5.70 -15.25
C ILE A 140 7.56 6.70 -14.40
N HIS A 141 7.56 6.50 -13.08
CA HIS A 141 6.94 7.43 -12.14
C HIS A 141 7.74 8.74 -12.08
N LYS A 142 7.21 9.78 -12.72
CA LYS A 142 7.78 11.13 -12.67
C LYS A 142 7.59 11.75 -11.27
N PRO A 143 8.55 12.57 -10.80
CA PRO A 143 8.36 13.37 -9.60
C PRO A 143 7.17 14.32 -9.77
N LYS A 144 6.55 14.72 -8.65
CA LYS A 144 5.43 15.67 -8.68
C LYS A 144 5.94 17.05 -9.04
N GLU A 145 5.26 17.70 -9.99
CA GLU A 145 5.56 19.06 -10.38
C GLU A 145 5.35 20.05 -9.22
N PRO A 146 6.20 21.08 -9.08
CA PRO A 146 6.03 22.11 -8.07
C PRO A 146 4.76 22.91 -8.35
N LYS A 147 4.00 23.20 -7.30
CA LYS A 147 2.72 23.90 -7.40
C LYS A 147 2.91 25.41 -7.36
N VAL A 148 2.24 26.13 -8.25
CA VAL A 148 2.14 27.59 -8.20
C VAL A 148 1.25 27.97 -7.01
N THR A 149 1.81 28.66 -6.02
CA THR A 149 1.12 28.94 -4.76
C THR A 149 1.23 30.39 -4.30
N VAL A 150 0.21 30.84 -3.58
CA VAL A 150 0.16 32.13 -2.88
C VAL A 150 -0.17 31.88 -1.43
N THR A 151 0.56 32.56 -0.55
CA THR A 151 0.38 32.39 0.89
C THR A 151 0.01 33.72 1.52
N GLY A 152 -0.91 33.69 2.47
CA GLY A 152 -1.25 34.82 3.32
C GLY A 152 -1.17 34.42 4.79
N LEU A 153 -0.57 35.29 5.60
CA LEU A 153 -0.47 35.12 7.05
C LEU A 153 -1.28 36.22 7.73
N ARG A 154 -2.20 35.84 8.61
CA ARG A 154 -2.87 36.76 9.51
C ARG A 154 -2.52 36.45 10.95
N LYS A 155 -1.91 37.42 11.61
CA LYS A 155 -1.56 37.40 13.04
C LYS A 155 -2.72 37.96 13.87
N ASN A 156 -2.64 37.75 15.18
CA ASN A 156 -3.50 38.34 16.20
C ASN A 156 -5.00 37.97 16.10
N ILE A 157 -5.33 36.74 15.69
CA ILE A 157 -6.72 36.28 15.65
C ILE A 157 -7.18 35.91 17.08
N PRO A 158 -8.19 36.59 17.65
CA PRO A 158 -8.64 36.36 19.01
C PRO A 158 -9.60 35.16 19.04
N SER A 159 -9.04 33.97 18.80
CA SER A 159 -9.71 32.68 18.86
C SER A 159 -8.71 31.61 19.28
N THR A 160 -9.21 30.53 19.86
CA THR A 160 -8.38 29.38 20.24
C THR A 160 -8.15 28.47 19.05
N LEU A 161 -7.01 27.75 19.07
CA LEU A 161 -6.64 26.82 18.01
C LEU A 161 -7.70 25.72 17.80
N LYS A 162 -8.31 25.22 18.89
CA LYS A 162 -9.38 24.22 18.84
C LYS A 162 -10.60 24.72 18.06
N LYS A 163 -11.01 25.97 18.28
CA LYS A 163 -12.16 26.58 17.57
C LYS A 163 -11.86 26.82 16.09
N LEU A 164 -10.64 27.23 15.74
CA LEU A 164 -10.24 27.45 14.34
C LEU A 164 -10.02 26.13 13.56
N ARG A 165 -9.67 25.03 14.24
CA ARG A 165 -9.43 23.73 13.60
C ARG A 165 -10.69 23.15 12.94
N TYR A 166 -11.88 23.44 13.47
CA TYR A 166 -13.14 22.98 12.91
C TYR A 166 -13.42 23.54 11.50
N PRO A 167 -13.54 24.87 11.28
CA PRO A 167 -13.73 25.42 9.93
C PRO A 167 -12.57 25.09 8.99
N MET A 168 -11.33 25.04 9.50
CA MET A 168 -10.15 24.68 8.71
C MET A 168 -10.27 23.32 8.02
N LYS A 169 -10.78 22.29 8.72
CA LYS A 169 -10.92 20.94 8.14
C LYS A 169 -11.91 20.92 6.98
N ASN A 170 -12.96 21.74 7.04
CA ASN A 170 -14.04 21.74 6.05
C ASN A 170 -13.65 22.43 4.74
N ILE A 171 -12.70 23.37 4.78
CA ILE A 171 -12.25 24.13 3.60
C ILE A 171 -11.06 23.51 2.88
N LEU A 172 -10.36 22.54 3.48
CA LEU A 172 -9.15 21.96 2.90
C LEU A 172 -9.46 21.23 1.59
N LYS A 173 -8.62 21.44 0.55
CA LYS A 173 -8.78 20.89 -0.81
C LYS A 173 -10.08 21.29 -1.52
N ARG A 174 -10.76 22.35 -1.06
CA ARG A 174 -11.92 22.93 -1.74
C ARG A 174 -11.51 24.05 -2.67
N GLN A 175 -12.36 24.32 -3.66
CA GLN A 175 -12.26 25.53 -4.47
C GLN A 175 -12.55 26.74 -3.58
N VAL A 176 -11.93 27.88 -3.87
CA VAL A 176 -11.92 29.03 -2.96
C VAL A 176 -13.31 29.64 -2.70
N PHE A 177 -14.17 29.73 -3.72
CA PHE A 177 -15.54 30.22 -3.53
C PHE A 177 -16.41 29.19 -2.80
N ASP A 178 -16.27 27.89 -3.09
CA ASP A 178 -16.92 26.84 -2.30
C ASP A 178 -16.54 26.96 -0.81
N ALA A 179 -15.26 27.18 -0.53
CA ALA A 179 -14.76 27.37 0.82
C ALA A 179 -15.35 28.62 1.49
N LEU A 180 -15.53 29.72 0.76
CA LEU A 180 -16.21 30.92 1.28
C LEU A 180 -17.67 30.64 1.61
N THR A 181 -18.43 30.01 0.71
CA THR A 181 -19.84 29.65 0.96
C THR A 181 -19.97 28.74 2.18
N ILE A 182 -19.08 27.75 2.33
CA ILE A 182 -19.04 26.88 3.50
C ILE A 182 -18.78 27.68 4.79
N LEU A 183 -17.85 28.64 4.77
CA LEU A 183 -17.51 29.46 5.93
C LEU A 183 -18.61 30.46 6.28
N ASP A 184 -19.27 31.06 5.29
CA ASP A 184 -20.34 32.03 5.48
C ASP A 184 -21.58 31.37 6.07
N ASN A 185 -21.85 30.10 5.71
CA ASN A 185 -22.94 29.31 6.28
C ASN A 185 -22.63 28.75 7.68
N MET A 186 -21.40 28.87 8.19
CA MET A 186 -21.05 28.43 9.54
C MET A 186 -21.33 29.53 10.58
N PRO A 187 -22.20 29.30 11.58
CA PRO A 187 -22.58 30.30 12.58
C PRO A 187 -21.51 30.48 13.67
N THR A 188 -20.21 30.43 13.33
CA THR A 188 -19.12 30.54 14.30
C THR A 188 -18.25 31.77 14.04
N LYS A 189 -17.84 32.47 15.11
CA LYS A 189 -16.89 33.60 14.99
C LYS A 189 -15.56 33.18 14.37
N ALA A 190 -15.14 31.94 14.62
CA ALA A 190 -13.95 31.34 14.02
C ALA A 190 -14.05 31.26 12.49
N ALA A 191 -15.21 30.88 11.95
CA ALA A 191 -15.44 30.85 10.50
C ALA A 191 -15.36 32.25 9.88
N LYS A 192 -15.93 33.27 10.54
CA LYS A 192 -15.81 34.68 10.10
C LYS A 192 -14.34 35.13 9.99
N TYR A 193 -13.50 34.80 10.97
CA TYR A 193 -12.06 35.10 10.89
C TYR A 193 -11.38 34.37 9.73
N MET A 194 -11.70 33.09 9.52
CA MET A 194 -11.17 32.31 8.40
C MET A 194 -11.60 32.89 7.05
N ALA A 195 -12.86 33.31 6.91
CA ALA A 195 -13.37 33.93 5.68
C ALA A 195 -12.64 35.23 5.37
N GLN A 196 -12.36 36.06 6.37
CA GLN A 196 -11.56 37.28 6.20
C GLN A 196 -10.12 36.97 5.77
N VAL A 197 -9.47 35.96 6.35
CA VAL A 197 -8.13 35.51 5.91
C VAL A 197 -8.19 35.05 4.45
N LEU A 198 -9.17 34.22 4.10
CA LEU A 198 -9.34 33.72 2.73
C LEU A 198 -9.56 34.87 1.74
N LYS A 199 -10.43 35.84 2.05
CA LYS A 199 -10.63 37.07 1.25
C LYS A 199 -9.35 37.87 1.08
N GLN A 200 -8.52 37.98 2.12
CA GLN A 200 -7.21 38.63 2.03
C GLN A 200 -6.27 37.88 1.06
N VAL A 201 -6.18 36.55 1.16
CA VAL A 201 -5.31 35.76 0.27
C VAL A 201 -5.80 35.80 -1.18
N ILE A 202 -7.11 35.86 -1.43
CA ILE A 202 -7.68 36.08 -2.77
C ILE A 202 -7.21 37.41 -3.36
N ARG A 203 -7.17 38.49 -2.56
CA ARG A 203 -6.65 39.78 -3.03
C ARG A 203 -5.18 39.68 -3.43
N HIS A 204 -4.36 38.97 -2.65
CA HIS A 204 -2.95 38.72 -2.98
C HIS A 204 -2.79 37.84 -4.23
N ALA A 205 -3.67 36.86 -4.45
CA ALA A 205 -3.67 36.06 -5.66
C ALA A 205 -4.03 36.91 -6.89
N LYS A 206 -5.02 37.80 -6.76
CA LYS A 206 -5.38 38.76 -7.82
C LYS A 206 -4.26 39.74 -8.13
N GLN A 207 -3.51 40.19 -7.12
CA GLN A 207 -2.31 41.04 -7.30
C GLN A 207 -1.15 40.32 -8.01
N LYS A 208 -1.16 38.99 -8.02
CA LYS A 208 -0.18 38.14 -8.71
C LYS A 208 -0.72 37.59 -10.04
N ASP A 209 -1.81 38.17 -10.55
CA ASP A 209 -2.47 37.79 -11.81
C ASP A 209 -2.86 36.31 -11.93
N MET A 210 -3.14 35.67 -10.79
CA MET A 210 -3.64 34.29 -10.76
C MET A 210 -5.13 34.24 -11.09
N ASP A 211 -5.57 33.19 -11.78
CA ASP A 211 -6.98 33.00 -12.06
C ASP A 211 -7.73 32.53 -10.81
N ILE A 212 -8.66 33.36 -10.36
CA ILE A 212 -9.46 33.15 -9.16
C ILE A 212 -10.35 31.89 -9.29
N ASN A 213 -10.82 31.59 -10.51
CA ASN A 213 -11.70 30.44 -10.74
C ASN A 213 -10.98 29.11 -10.52
N ARG A 214 -9.66 29.10 -10.76
CA ARG A 214 -8.76 27.94 -10.66
C ARG A 214 -8.06 27.82 -9.31
N LEU A 215 -8.43 28.67 -8.37
CA LEU A 215 -7.77 28.77 -7.08
C LEU A 215 -8.37 27.76 -6.10
N TYR A 216 -7.51 26.93 -5.50
CA TYR A 216 -7.88 25.90 -4.53
C TYR A 216 -7.13 26.11 -3.22
N VAL A 217 -7.75 25.70 -2.12
CA VAL A 217 -7.13 25.70 -0.80
C VAL A 217 -6.19 24.49 -0.69
N ASN A 218 -4.89 24.71 -0.90
CA ASN A 218 -3.88 23.66 -0.78
C ASN A 218 -3.69 23.24 0.68
N GLY A 219 -3.49 24.23 1.55
CA GLY A 219 -3.16 23.99 2.95
C GLY A 219 -3.46 25.17 3.85
N VAL A 220 -3.80 24.88 5.09
CA VAL A 220 -4.03 25.87 6.15
C VAL A 220 -3.25 25.43 7.37
N VAL A 221 -2.43 26.33 7.90
CA VAL A 221 -1.62 26.11 9.10
C VAL A 221 -2.08 27.10 10.15
N ILE A 222 -2.50 26.58 11.31
CA ILE A 222 -2.91 27.38 12.46
C ILE A 222 -1.84 27.23 13.54
N GLY A 223 -1.30 28.35 14.01
CA GLY A 223 -0.36 28.41 15.11
C GLY A 223 -0.92 29.17 16.30
N LYS A 224 -0.50 28.82 17.51
CA LYS A 224 -0.65 29.72 18.67
C LYS A 224 0.36 30.85 18.53
N GLN A 225 -0.03 32.07 18.89
CA GLN A 225 0.85 33.22 18.83
C GLN A 225 1.15 33.77 20.23
N ARG A 226 0.11 34.05 21.02
CA ARG A 226 0.24 34.58 22.38
C ARG A 226 -0.84 33.99 23.30
N ARG A 227 -0.53 33.86 24.58
CA ARG A 227 -1.47 33.41 25.62
C ARG A 227 -1.49 34.45 26.73
N PHE A 228 -2.68 34.95 27.06
CA PHE A 228 -2.91 35.80 28.22
C PHE A 228 -3.44 34.95 29.37
N LYS A 229 -2.84 35.09 30.54
CA LYS A 229 -3.33 34.48 31.78
C LYS A 229 -4.19 35.50 32.50
N LEU A 230 -5.40 35.11 32.85
CA LEU A 230 -6.35 35.90 33.65
C LEU A 230 -6.62 35.13 34.94
N LEU A 231 -6.75 35.85 36.05
CA LEU A 231 -7.16 35.25 37.31
C LEU A 231 -8.68 35.07 37.30
N TYR A 232 -9.15 33.90 37.73
CA TYR A 232 -10.56 33.57 37.91
C TYR A 232 -10.79 33.19 39.35
N TYR A 233 -11.45 34.08 40.09
CA TYR A 233 -11.77 33.87 41.49
C TYR A 233 -12.93 32.88 41.62
N LYS A 234 -12.81 31.96 42.58
CA LYS A 234 -13.83 30.98 42.96
C LYS A 234 -14.26 31.24 44.40
N ALA A 235 -15.31 30.54 44.85
CA ALA A 235 -15.73 30.57 46.25
C ALA A 235 -14.58 30.16 47.21
N LYS A 236 -14.66 30.63 48.46
CA LYS A 236 -13.69 30.33 49.53
C LYS A 236 -12.24 30.74 49.18
N MET A 237 -12.05 31.92 48.59
CA MET A 237 -10.74 32.47 48.21
C MET A 237 -9.89 31.59 47.27
N GLN A 238 -10.48 30.58 46.62
CA GLN A 238 -9.77 29.78 45.63
C GLN A 238 -9.55 30.57 44.34
N MET A 239 -8.41 30.37 43.69
CA MET A 239 -8.05 31.07 42.44
C MET A 239 -7.69 30.07 41.34
N GLY A 240 -8.24 30.30 40.15
CA GLY A 240 -7.88 29.59 38.92
C GLY A 240 -7.22 30.52 37.90
N VAL A 241 -6.55 29.95 36.91
CA VAL A 241 -5.97 30.70 35.78
C VAL A 241 -6.74 30.38 34.51
N VAL A 242 -7.35 31.39 33.91
CA VAL A 242 -8.01 31.32 32.60
C VAL A 242 -7.04 31.76 31.52
N ASN A 243 -6.82 30.90 30.53
CA ASN A 243 -5.95 31.19 29.40
C ASN A 243 -6.76 31.72 28.20
N LYS A 244 -6.48 32.95 27.78
CA LYS A 244 -7.01 33.53 26.55
C LYS A 244 -5.94 33.44 25.45
N ASP A 245 -6.12 32.49 24.53
CA ASP A 245 -5.21 32.27 23.42
C ASP A 245 -5.52 33.21 22.24
N ILE A 246 -4.47 33.76 21.66
CA ILE A 246 -4.45 34.41 20.35
C ILE A 246 -3.68 33.52 19.39
N CYS A 247 -4.27 33.30 18.21
CA CYS A 247 -3.70 32.46 17.17
C CYS A 247 -3.29 33.27 15.93
N GLN A 248 -2.48 32.64 15.10
CA GLN A 248 -2.16 33.09 13.75
C GLN A 248 -2.57 32.01 12.75
N VAL A 249 -2.97 32.43 11.55
CA VAL A 249 -3.41 31.53 10.48
C VAL A 249 -2.60 31.84 9.22
N LYS A 250 -1.86 30.85 8.73
CA LYS A 250 -1.20 30.87 7.41
C LYS A 250 -2.05 30.04 6.45
N LEU A 251 -2.59 30.68 5.42
CA LEU A 251 -3.39 30.03 4.40
C LEU A 251 -2.61 30.02 3.09
N THR A 252 -2.58 28.86 2.43
CA THR A 252 -1.89 28.65 1.16
C THR A 252 -2.91 28.26 0.10
N LEU A 253 -2.97 29.06 -0.96
CA LEU A 253 -3.77 28.81 -2.15
C LEU A 253 -2.85 28.26 -3.24
N GLU A 254 -3.34 27.30 -4.01
CA GLU A 254 -2.70 26.81 -5.23
C GLU A 254 -3.55 27.18 -6.44
N GLU A 255 -2.91 27.63 -7.50
CA GLU A 255 -3.54 27.70 -8.82
C GLU A 255 -3.29 26.37 -9.54
N ARG A 256 -4.36 25.66 -9.88
CA ARG A 256 -4.22 24.38 -10.59
C ARG A 256 -3.99 24.59 -12.08
N PRO A 257 -3.08 23.86 -12.73
CA PRO A 257 -2.91 23.96 -14.19
C PRO A 257 -4.21 23.59 -14.92
N TYR A 258 -4.44 24.19 -16.10
CA TYR A 258 -5.67 23.97 -16.88
C TYR A 258 -5.95 22.49 -17.11
N LYS A 259 -4.92 21.74 -17.50
CA LYS A 259 -5.00 20.30 -17.74
C LYS A 259 -5.57 19.55 -16.53
N ASP A 260 -5.06 19.81 -15.33
CA ASP A 260 -5.51 19.09 -14.13
C ASP A 260 -6.92 19.48 -13.68
N MET A 261 -7.30 20.75 -13.83
CA MET A 261 -8.68 21.18 -13.60
C MET A 261 -9.65 20.44 -14.54
N TYR A 262 -9.33 20.38 -15.83
CA TYR A 262 -10.19 19.69 -16.81
C TYR A 262 -10.21 18.18 -16.63
N LYS A 263 -9.09 17.55 -16.22
CA LYS A 263 -9.08 16.15 -15.80
C LYS A 263 -10.11 15.89 -14.71
N GLU A 264 -10.24 16.77 -13.71
CA GLU A 264 -11.27 16.64 -12.68
C GLU A 264 -12.69 16.85 -13.22
N ILE A 265 -12.90 17.84 -14.08
CA ILE A 265 -14.21 18.12 -14.70
C ILE A 265 -14.67 16.94 -15.56
N ILE A 266 -13.80 16.37 -16.39
CA ILE A 266 -14.09 15.20 -17.24
C ILE A 266 -14.37 13.96 -16.39
N GLN A 267 -13.67 13.81 -15.26
CA GLN A 267 -14.00 12.82 -14.23
C GLN A 267 -15.32 13.15 -13.48
N GLY A 268 -16.04 14.21 -13.84
CA GLY A 268 -17.28 14.64 -13.21
C GLY A 268 -17.10 15.16 -11.79
N LYS A 269 -15.90 15.57 -11.39
CA LYS A 269 -15.56 16.14 -10.06
C LYS A 269 -15.54 17.68 -10.09
N THR A 270 -16.39 18.30 -10.91
CA THR A 270 -16.50 19.76 -10.96
C THR A 270 -16.94 20.33 -9.61
N PRO A 271 -16.28 21.38 -9.10
CA PRO A 271 -16.73 22.09 -7.91
C PRO A 271 -18.09 22.77 -8.17
N PRO A 272 -19.02 22.74 -7.18
CA PRO A 272 -20.37 23.26 -7.36
C PRO A 272 -20.41 24.76 -7.69
N THR A 273 -19.49 25.58 -7.14
CA THR A 273 -19.49 27.01 -7.47
C THR A 273 -19.11 27.29 -8.92
N LEU A 274 -18.18 26.53 -9.53
CA LEU A 274 -17.91 26.69 -10.96
C LEU A 274 -19.13 26.33 -11.81
N ALA A 275 -19.88 25.29 -11.44
CA ALA A 275 -21.13 24.95 -12.10
C ALA A 275 -22.23 26.01 -11.87
N TYR A 276 -22.22 26.72 -10.74
CA TYR A 276 -23.10 27.86 -10.48
C TYR A 276 -22.76 29.05 -11.39
N ILE A 277 -21.50 29.47 -11.42
CA ILE A 277 -21.01 30.56 -12.28
C ILE A 277 -21.34 30.28 -13.75
N LEU A 278 -21.08 29.05 -14.22
CA LEU A 278 -21.40 28.67 -15.59
C LEU A 278 -22.90 28.74 -15.90
N ARG A 279 -23.77 28.35 -14.95
CA ARG A 279 -25.23 28.47 -15.11
C ARG A 279 -25.66 29.94 -15.21
N GLU A 280 -25.12 30.82 -14.38
CA GLU A 280 -25.41 32.25 -14.46
C GLU A 280 -24.93 32.84 -15.79
N GLN A 281 -23.73 32.48 -16.24
CA GLN A 281 -23.19 32.92 -17.53
C GLN A 281 -24.10 32.50 -18.70
N LEU A 282 -24.53 31.23 -18.73
CA LEU A 282 -25.43 30.73 -19.77
C LEU A 282 -26.81 31.40 -19.72
N LYS A 283 -27.31 31.71 -18.52
CA LYS A 283 -28.55 32.47 -18.34
C LYS A 283 -28.42 33.89 -18.90
N ASN A 284 -27.33 34.58 -18.56
CA ASN A 284 -27.08 35.95 -19.00
C ASN A 284 -26.86 36.05 -20.52
N GLN A 285 -26.33 34.99 -21.14
CA GLN A 285 -26.13 34.89 -22.58
C GLN A 285 -27.37 34.40 -23.34
N GLN A 286 -28.47 34.06 -22.65
CA GLN A 286 -29.65 33.43 -23.25
C GLN A 286 -29.28 32.22 -24.13
N ALA A 287 -28.41 31.34 -23.61
CA ALA A 287 -27.81 30.29 -24.39
C ALA A 287 -28.81 29.26 -24.96
N ASP A 288 -28.60 28.87 -26.21
CA ASP A 288 -29.40 27.87 -26.91
C ASP A 288 -29.35 26.48 -26.26
N TYR A 289 -30.36 25.66 -26.58
CA TYR A 289 -30.43 24.27 -26.14
C TYR A 289 -29.20 23.44 -26.52
N GLN A 290 -28.62 23.68 -27.71
CA GLN A 290 -27.42 22.96 -28.16
C GLN A 290 -26.22 23.26 -27.24
N THR A 291 -26.06 24.52 -26.85
CA THR A 291 -25.04 24.96 -25.91
C THR A 291 -25.24 24.33 -24.53
N LEU A 292 -26.48 24.31 -24.03
CA LEU A 292 -26.82 23.63 -22.78
C LEU A 292 -26.48 22.13 -22.83
N ARG A 293 -26.78 21.45 -23.94
CA ARG A 293 -26.47 20.03 -24.14
C ARG A 293 -24.96 19.79 -24.10
N LYS A 294 -24.15 20.66 -24.73
CA LYS A 294 -22.67 20.59 -24.71
C LYS A 294 -22.14 20.66 -23.28
N TRP A 295 -22.65 21.58 -22.47
CA TRP A 295 -22.20 21.82 -21.09
C TRP A 295 -22.91 20.97 -20.02
N SER A 296 -23.89 20.14 -20.40
CA SER A 296 -24.70 19.32 -19.49
C SER A 296 -23.89 18.51 -18.47
N HIS A 297 -22.73 18.01 -18.88
CA HIS A 297 -21.82 17.22 -18.06
C HIS A 297 -21.16 18.02 -16.91
N VAL A 298 -21.17 19.35 -16.95
CA VAL A 298 -20.61 20.23 -15.91
C VAL A 298 -21.73 20.76 -15.00
N LEU A 299 -22.86 21.16 -15.60
CA LEU A 299 -23.91 21.95 -14.96
C LEU A 299 -24.59 21.23 -13.79
N THR A 300 -24.96 19.96 -13.96
CA THR A 300 -25.80 19.23 -12.98
C THR A 300 -25.08 18.00 -12.41
N ALA A 301 -25.49 17.57 -11.21
CA ALA A 301 -24.96 16.36 -10.59
C ALA A 301 -25.23 15.10 -11.43
N LYS A 302 -26.44 14.99 -12.00
CA LYS A 302 -26.83 13.88 -12.88
C LYS A 302 -26.00 13.87 -14.17
N GLY A 303 -25.77 15.03 -14.79
CA GLY A 303 -24.90 15.14 -15.97
C GLY A 303 -23.45 14.72 -15.68
N ARG A 304 -22.90 15.15 -14.53
CA ARG A 304 -21.56 14.71 -14.06
C ARG A 304 -21.49 13.20 -13.86
N GLN A 305 -22.53 12.60 -13.27
CA GLN A 305 -22.62 11.15 -13.09
C GLN A 305 -22.68 10.40 -14.43
N GLN A 306 -23.48 10.90 -15.39
CA GLN A 306 -23.55 10.32 -16.73
C GLN A 306 -22.21 10.38 -17.45
N LYS A 307 -21.49 11.51 -17.41
CA LYS A 307 -20.15 11.63 -18.01
C LYS A 307 -19.15 10.66 -17.38
N ARG A 308 -19.16 10.49 -16.05
CA ARG A 308 -18.35 9.45 -15.36
C ARG A 308 -18.62 8.05 -15.89
N LEU A 309 -19.90 7.72 -16.08
CA LEU A 309 -20.31 6.40 -16.55
C LEU A 309 -19.92 6.18 -18.02
N MET A 310 -20.16 7.16 -18.89
CA MET A 310 -19.75 7.14 -20.29
C MET A 310 -18.23 7.02 -20.43
N PHE A 311 -17.47 7.72 -19.58
CA PHE A 311 -16.02 7.61 -19.55
C PHE A 311 -15.54 6.20 -19.18
N LYS A 312 -16.16 5.57 -18.15
CA LYS A 312 -15.90 4.16 -17.81
C LYS A 312 -16.20 3.21 -18.98
N ARG A 313 -17.31 3.43 -19.70
CA ARG A 313 -17.68 2.63 -20.88
C ARG A 313 -16.65 2.77 -22.01
N LYS A 314 -16.19 4.00 -22.31
CA LYS A 314 -15.12 4.24 -23.29
C LYS A 314 -13.84 3.47 -22.95
N ILE A 315 -13.44 3.46 -21.67
CA ILE A 315 -12.26 2.70 -21.22
C ILE A 315 -12.44 1.20 -21.46
N ILE A 316 -13.61 0.64 -21.13
CA ILE A 316 -13.91 -0.78 -21.34
C ILE A 316 -13.88 -1.12 -22.84
N GLN A 317 -14.48 -0.28 -23.69
CA GLN A 317 -14.45 -0.47 -25.15
C GLN A 317 -13.02 -0.46 -25.70
N LYS A 318 -12.18 0.49 -25.26
CA LYS A 318 -10.77 0.54 -25.64
C LYS A 318 -10.01 -0.69 -25.15
N GLN A 319 -10.27 -1.14 -23.93
CA GLN A 319 -9.66 -2.36 -23.40
C GLN A 319 -10.05 -3.59 -24.23
N GLN A 320 -11.32 -3.73 -24.61
CA GLN A 320 -11.79 -4.82 -25.48
C GLN A 320 -11.12 -4.75 -26.86
N GLN A 321 -10.88 -3.56 -27.41
CA GLN A 321 -10.11 -3.40 -28.65
C GLN A 321 -8.68 -3.94 -28.50
N TYR A 322 -7.99 -3.61 -27.40
CA TYR A 322 -6.64 -4.15 -27.15
C TYR A 322 -6.66 -5.66 -26.90
N GLN A 323 -7.67 -6.19 -26.20
CA GLN A 323 -7.82 -7.63 -25.98
C GLN A 323 -8.04 -8.40 -27.27
N ARG A 324 -8.79 -7.84 -28.25
CA ARG A 324 -8.93 -8.43 -29.58
C ARG A 324 -7.61 -8.49 -30.35
N LEU A 325 -6.68 -7.57 -30.06
CA LEU A 325 -5.31 -7.57 -30.58
C LEU A 325 -4.37 -8.49 -29.77
N GLY A 326 -4.86 -9.19 -28.75
CA GLY A 326 -4.06 -10.03 -27.87
C GLY A 326 -3.24 -9.27 -26.82
N VAL A 327 -3.43 -7.95 -26.68
CA VAL A 327 -2.66 -7.10 -25.74
C VAL A 327 -3.49 -6.80 -24.49
N THR A 328 -2.91 -7.04 -23.32
CA THR A 328 -3.52 -6.72 -22.03
C THR A 328 -2.95 -5.41 -21.48
N ILE A 329 -3.77 -4.36 -21.45
CA ILE A 329 -3.40 -3.04 -20.91
C ILE A 329 -4.25 -2.74 -19.67
N GLU A 330 -3.63 -2.16 -18.65
CA GLU A 330 -4.35 -1.70 -17.45
C GLU A 330 -5.34 -0.58 -17.76
N LYS A 331 -6.55 -0.68 -17.18
CA LYS A 331 -7.60 0.34 -17.31
C LYS A 331 -7.15 1.74 -16.87
N LYS A 332 -6.25 1.83 -15.89
CA LYS A 332 -5.75 3.12 -15.36
C LYS A 332 -4.93 3.87 -16.41
N VAL A 333 -4.12 3.17 -17.19
CA VAL A 333 -3.26 3.75 -18.24
C VAL A 333 -4.12 4.29 -19.38
N ILE A 334 -5.10 3.48 -19.82
CA ILE A 334 -6.09 3.89 -20.83
C ILE A 334 -6.86 5.13 -20.35
N ALA A 335 -7.31 5.11 -19.08
CA ALA A 335 -8.04 6.24 -18.49
C ALA A 335 -7.19 7.51 -18.46
N GLN A 336 -5.93 7.43 -18.03
CA GLN A 336 -5.04 8.58 -17.96
C GLN A 336 -4.79 9.18 -19.35
N LYS A 337 -4.49 8.33 -20.35
CA LYS A 337 -4.27 8.79 -21.73
C LYS A 337 -5.50 9.48 -22.31
N LEU A 338 -6.70 8.90 -22.13
CA LEU A 338 -7.95 9.53 -22.59
C LEU A 338 -8.23 10.86 -21.88
N LEU A 339 -7.92 10.95 -20.58
CA LEU A 339 -8.07 12.18 -19.81
C LEU A 339 -7.08 13.26 -20.24
N GLU A 340 -5.84 12.89 -20.57
CA GLU A 340 -4.81 13.82 -21.04
C GLU A 340 -5.23 14.44 -22.37
N VAL A 341 -5.64 13.61 -23.35
CA VAL A 341 -6.12 14.10 -24.65
C VAL A 341 -7.35 14.99 -24.51
N GLU A 342 -8.41 14.52 -23.84
CA GLU A 342 -9.62 15.34 -23.66
C GLU A 342 -9.26 16.63 -22.87
N ALA A 343 -8.46 16.58 -21.81
CA ALA A 343 -8.13 17.77 -21.02
C ALA A 343 -7.27 18.80 -21.77
N GLU A 344 -6.41 18.36 -22.70
CA GLU A 344 -5.59 19.24 -23.53
C GLU A 344 -6.43 20.04 -24.51
N GLU A 345 -7.37 19.39 -25.20
CA GLU A 345 -8.32 20.07 -26.09
C GLU A 345 -9.12 21.16 -25.36
N TRP A 346 -9.62 20.83 -24.17
CA TRP A 346 -10.37 21.78 -23.34
C TRP A 346 -9.49 22.92 -22.79
N ALA A 347 -8.24 22.63 -22.43
CA ALA A 347 -7.29 23.64 -21.98
C ALA A 347 -6.99 24.67 -23.08
N GLN A 348 -6.72 24.20 -24.31
CA GLN A 348 -6.48 25.07 -25.46
C GLN A 348 -7.69 25.97 -25.76
N GLN A 349 -8.91 25.40 -25.77
CA GLN A 349 -10.14 26.17 -25.97
C GLN A 349 -10.33 27.23 -24.90
N TYR A 350 -9.97 26.93 -23.64
CA TYR A 350 -10.08 27.89 -22.56
C TYR A 350 -9.08 29.03 -22.68
N GLU A 351 -7.82 28.73 -23.00
CA GLU A 351 -6.77 29.73 -23.21
C GLU A 351 -7.13 30.67 -24.36
N GLN A 352 -7.56 30.12 -25.49
CA GLN A 352 -8.02 30.90 -26.65
C GLN A 352 -9.17 31.83 -26.26
N LYS A 353 -10.22 31.29 -25.63
CA LYS A 353 -11.38 32.08 -25.20
C LYS A 353 -11.01 33.18 -24.20
N ARG A 354 -10.06 32.92 -23.30
CA ARG A 354 -9.57 33.92 -22.34
C ARG A 354 -8.86 35.07 -23.07
N LEU A 355 -7.94 34.74 -23.98
CA LEU A 355 -7.22 35.73 -24.78
C LEU A 355 -8.17 36.57 -25.63
N GLU A 356 -9.19 35.95 -26.24
CA GLU A 356 -10.24 36.64 -26.99
C GLU A 356 -11.00 37.64 -26.11
N LEU A 357 -11.39 37.26 -24.90
CA LEU A 357 -12.08 38.16 -23.96
C LEU A 357 -11.21 39.34 -23.55
N ASP A 358 -9.93 39.09 -23.29
CA ASP A 358 -8.96 40.13 -22.93
C ASP A 358 -8.78 41.11 -24.10
N GLN A 359 -8.58 40.62 -25.32
CA GLN A 359 -8.50 41.44 -26.53
C GLN A 359 -9.78 42.24 -26.80
N GLN A 360 -10.95 41.62 -26.65
CA GLN A 360 -12.24 42.31 -26.78
C GLN A 360 -12.38 43.46 -25.77
N SER A 361 -11.90 43.26 -24.54
CA SER A 361 -11.95 44.29 -23.50
C SER A 361 -11.04 45.48 -23.84
N ILE A 362 -9.84 45.21 -24.35
CA ILE A 362 -8.86 46.22 -24.77
C ILE A 362 -9.39 46.99 -25.99
N ASN A 363 -9.94 46.28 -26.98
CA ASN A 363 -10.49 46.88 -28.19
C ASN A 363 -11.68 47.80 -27.88
N LYS A 364 -12.55 47.42 -26.94
CA LYS A 364 -13.64 48.29 -26.47
C LYS A 364 -13.10 49.55 -25.80
N ARG A 365 -12.07 49.42 -24.95
CA ARG A 365 -11.48 50.56 -24.24
C ARG A 365 -10.76 51.51 -25.19
N THR A 366 -10.00 50.97 -26.15
CA THR A 366 -9.29 51.78 -27.16
C THR A 366 -10.26 52.49 -28.10
N ALA A 367 -11.38 51.87 -28.47
CA ALA A 367 -12.43 52.53 -29.26
C ALA A 367 -13.07 53.70 -28.50
N ILE A 368 -13.39 53.51 -27.21
CA ILE A 368 -13.92 54.61 -26.36
C ILE A 368 -12.88 55.72 -26.22
N TYR A 369 -11.61 55.37 -26.03
CA TYR A 369 -10.52 56.34 -25.92
C TYR A 369 -10.40 57.20 -27.18
N LYS A 370 -10.32 56.58 -28.37
CA LYS A 370 -10.25 57.30 -29.65
C LYS A 370 -11.46 58.20 -29.89
N LYS A 371 -12.67 57.71 -29.57
CA LYS A 371 -13.89 58.52 -29.68
C LYS A 371 -13.83 59.77 -28.78
N ASN A 372 -13.31 59.63 -27.56
CA ASN A 372 -13.18 60.75 -26.63
C ASN A 372 -12.08 61.73 -27.07
N GLU A 373 -10.97 61.21 -27.59
CA GLU A 373 -9.87 61.99 -28.16
C GLU A 373 -10.37 62.89 -29.29
N GLU A 374 -11.13 62.32 -30.25
CA GLU A 374 -11.79 63.05 -31.35
C GLU A 374 -12.74 64.14 -30.87
N ILE A 375 -13.53 63.88 -29.81
CA ILE A 375 -14.49 64.85 -29.26
C ILE A 375 -13.77 66.01 -28.58
N THR A 376 -12.69 65.74 -27.84
CA THR A 376 -11.97 66.78 -27.10
C THR A 376 -11.13 67.69 -27.97
N GLY A 377 -10.87 67.31 -29.23
CA GLY A 377 -10.04 68.10 -30.14
C GLY A 377 -8.62 68.33 -29.65
N PHE A 378 -8.15 67.56 -28.66
CA PHE A 378 -6.77 67.57 -28.19
C PHE A 378 -5.91 66.81 -29.20
N ASN A 379 -5.64 67.45 -30.33
CA ASN A 379 -4.54 67.11 -31.23
C ASN A 379 -3.65 68.32 -31.41
#